data_AF-A0A954LMF1-F1
#
_entry.id   AF-A0A954LMF1-F1
#
_cell.length_a   1.000
_cell.length_b   1.000
_cell.length_c   1.000
_cell.angle_alpha   90.00
_cell.angle_beta   90.00
_cell.angle_gamma   90.00
#
_symmetry.space_group_name_H-M   'P 1'
#
loop_
_entity.id
_entity.type
_entity.pdbx_description
1 polymer ?
#
loop_
_entity_poly.entity_id
_entity_poly.type
_entity_poly.pdbx_seq_one_letter_code
_entity_poly.pdbx_strand_id
1 'polypeptide(L)'
;WPMWRYDASRTATSPESLPRALHLQWVRELPSARPAYREARLQFDAGYEPIVLGNLIYLASSRTDGVVALDTETGEEKWSFFTEGPVRFAPAAWQDRVFFGSDDGHIYCVRAKSGELLWKFRAVPSQRKVLGNGRMIALWPVRGGTVVHKGKVYFAAGVWPLEGVFIYCLDGLTGEVVWRNEECSYLYGTQPHAAEALGGVTPQGYLVVAGEELIVPCGQALPARLNLKTGKLRSFELPRPGRQPGGWFASVEARRGLVVMDATINRDLHEDKVYQGPGSPEVRSTITLNGKTHRFSDKWPSEVKAPVHTLFAANGKLFIVDQKARLYCFGPKQVDSPRRYELPAPKAGKRNNTAIAKSVKRILQFTPVREGFVCIRGIGGFDAEAHDWLQAFQQQARFHLVVTDSNETLLDQLRRRQSLNRDHLDLLKDENGSLDLPPYFASLIFSETPPTLEHLNCLRPYDGVGCFSISEIEHEKLRTQLEASPSEGFAVTRENGWTVIRRGALPGAANYRGGWSSPDERVRAPVGVLWFDDALGHFKRSPQPWFVDGVMVSYPKDWMEKHRANKKPPYRLLPPVFSDVYTG
;
A
#
# COMPACT_ATOMS: atom_id res chain seq x y z
N TRP A 1 3.36 16.22 17.15
CA TRP A 1 2.39 15.10 17.19
C TRP A 1 3.18 13.81 17.19
N PRO A 2 3.56 13.28 18.36
CA PRO A 2 4.47 12.13 18.47
C PRO A 2 3.85 10.82 17.96
N MET A 3 2.53 10.73 17.87
CA MET A 3 1.82 9.58 17.30
C MET A 3 0.51 10.04 16.66
N TRP A 4 -0.11 9.17 15.86
CA TRP A 4 -1.43 9.43 15.26
C TRP A 4 -2.47 9.78 16.33
N ARG A 5 -3.28 10.81 16.06
CA ARG A 5 -4.21 11.42 17.03
C ARG A 5 -3.56 11.85 18.34
N TYR A 6 -2.37 12.42 18.21
CA TYR A 6 -1.60 13.13 19.23
C TYR A 6 -0.95 12.26 20.33
N ASP A 7 -1.72 11.42 21.01
CA ASP A 7 -1.28 10.66 22.19
C ASP A 7 -1.81 9.22 22.22
N ALA A 8 -1.44 8.47 23.26
CA ALA A 8 -1.79 7.06 23.41
C ALA A 8 -3.30 6.84 23.56
N SER A 9 -4.02 7.83 24.09
CA SER A 9 -5.48 7.82 24.21
C SER A 9 -6.18 8.24 22.92
N ARG A 10 -5.43 8.61 21.87
CA ARG A 10 -5.94 9.05 20.57
C ARG A 10 -6.88 10.25 20.71
N THR A 11 -6.58 11.18 21.62
CA THR A 11 -7.41 12.37 21.91
C THR A 11 -7.68 13.22 20.67
N ALA A 12 -6.76 13.21 19.69
CA ALA A 12 -6.82 14.03 18.48
C ALA A 12 -6.82 15.53 18.76
N THR A 13 -6.29 15.94 19.91
CA THR A 13 -6.19 17.35 20.29
C THR A 13 -4.79 17.65 20.77
N SER A 14 -4.17 18.70 20.24
CA SER A 14 -3.03 19.30 20.93
C SER A 14 -3.46 19.93 22.27
N PRO A 15 -2.52 20.20 23.20
CA PRO A 15 -2.80 20.86 24.48
C PRO A 15 -3.33 22.30 24.35
N GLU A 16 -3.31 22.88 23.14
CA GLU A 16 -3.85 24.21 22.87
C GLU A 16 -5.37 24.21 22.94
N SER A 17 -5.92 25.27 23.54
CA SER A 17 -7.37 25.48 23.61
C SER A 17 -7.94 25.87 22.26
N LEU A 18 -9.09 25.28 21.91
CA LEU A 18 -9.87 25.72 20.75
C LEU A 18 -10.66 26.99 21.07
N PRO A 19 -10.74 27.95 20.14
CA PRO A 19 -11.66 29.07 20.25
C PRO A 19 -13.12 28.62 20.43
N ARG A 20 -13.92 29.44 21.14
CA ARG A 20 -15.36 29.15 21.34
C ARG A 20 -16.17 29.23 20.04
N ALA A 21 -15.84 30.18 19.19
CA ALA A 21 -16.44 30.36 17.87
C ALA A 21 -15.48 29.85 16.80
N LEU A 22 -16.01 29.05 15.87
CA LEU A 22 -15.26 28.43 14.78
C LEU A 22 -15.94 28.80 13.46
N HIS A 23 -15.18 29.37 12.55
CA HIS A 23 -15.62 29.80 11.23
C HIS A 23 -14.78 29.10 10.18
N LEU A 24 -15.41 28.68 9.08
CA LEU A 24 -14.70 28.04 7.98
C LEU A 24 -13.66 29.00 7.39
N GLN A 25 -12.38 28.61 7.37
CA GLN A 25 -11.27 29.39 6.82
C GLN A 25 -10.96 28.98 5.40
N TRP A 26 -10.85 27.66 5.18
CA TRP A 26 -10.54 27.10 3.88
C TRP A 26 -10.99 25.64 3.76
N VAL A 27 -11.18 25.18 2.52
CA VAL A 27 -11.47 23.79 2.15
C VAL A 27 -10.54 23.36 1.03
N ARG A 28 -10.00 22.14 1.14
CA ARG A 28 -9.19 21.53 0.10
C ARG A 28 -9.71 20.16 -0.28
N GLU A 29 -9.96 19.96 -1.56
CA GLU A 29 -10.25 18.65 -2.13
C GLU A 29 -8.95 17.88 -2.34
N LEU A 30 -8.91 16.65 -1.82
CA LEU A 30 -7.78 15.74 -1.95
C LEU A 30 -8.17 14.58 -2.88
N PRO A 31 -7.19 13.96 -3.56
CA PRO A 31 -7.48 12.78 -4.37
C PRO A 31 -8.12 11.71 -3.48
N SER A 32 -9.27 11.14 -3.89
CA SER A 32 -9.94 10.09 -3.11
C SER A 32 -8.97 8.95 -2.80
N ALA A 33 -8.93 8.53 -1.53
CA ALA A 33 -8.07 7.43 -1.08
C ALA A 33 -8.47 6.12 -1.77
N ARG A 34 -7.47 5.26 -2.01
CA ARG A 34 -7.65 3.88 -2.47
C ARG A 34 -7.02 2.97 -1.43
N PRO A 35 -7.82 2.45 -0.49
CA PRO A 35 -7.29 1.66 0.62
C PRO A 35 -6.63 0.38 0.11
N ALA A 36 -5.61 -0.10 0.82
CA ALA A 36 -4.94 -1.36 0.49
C ALA A 36 -5.94 -2.53 0.51
N TYR A 37 -6.81 -2.53 1.52
CA TYR A 37 -7.74 -3.61 1.81
C TYR A 37 -9.18 -3.13 1.56
N ARG A 38 -10.11 -4.05 1.33
CA ARG A 38 -11.55 -3.81 1.36
C ARG A 38 -12.14 -4.16 2.73
N GLU A 39 -11.48 -5.04 3.47
CA GLU A 39 -11.92 -5.51 4.79
C GLU A 39 -11.89 -4.37 5.82
N ALA A 40 -13.00 -4.19 6.56
CA ALA A 40 -13.17 -3.14 7.57
C ALA A 40 -12.09 -3.19 8.67
N ARG A 41 -11.66 -4.40 9.06
CA ARG A 41 -10.61 -4.64 10.06
C ARG A 41 -9.21 -4.21 9.65
N LEU A 42 -9.01 -3.87 8.37
CA LEU A 42 -7.73 -3.44 7.81
C LEU A 42 -7.82 -2.05 7.14
N GLN A 43 -8.90 -1.30 7.36
CA GLN A 43 -9.15 0.05 6.82
C GLN A 43 -8.34 1.17 7.48
N PHE A 44 -7.04 0.96 7.73
CA PHE A 44 -6.17 1.99 8.31
C PHE A 44 -5.85 3.15 7.36
N ASP A 45 -6.03 2.95 6.05
CA ASP A 45 -5.81 3.93 4.98
C ASP A 45 -7.10 4.25 4.20
N ALA A 46 -8.26 4.10 4.84
CA ALA A 46 -9.59 4.44 4.30
C ALA A 46 -9.77 5.91 3.92
N GLY A 47 -8.91 6.79 4.43
CA GLY A 47 -8.91 8.22 4.18
C GLY A 47 -7.62 8.85 4.70
N TYR A 48 -7.54 10.17 4.61
CA TYR A 48 -6.37 10.91 5.06
C TYR A 48 -6.41 11.09 6.58
N GLU A 49 -5.28 10.81 7.22
CA GLU A 49 -5.07 10.98 8.66
C GLU A 49 -3.96 12.02 8.89
N PRO A 50 -4.29 13.32 8.91
CA PRO A 50 -3.29 14.39 8.97
C PRO A 50 -2.73 14.57 10.38
N ILE A 51 -1.53 15.15 10.47
CA ILE A 51 -0.95 15.62 11.73
C ILE A 51 -0.51 17.07 11.63
N VAL A 52 -0.34 17.74 12.78
CA VAL A 52 0.08 19.16 12.82
C VAL A 52 1.37 19.35 13.63
N LEU A 53 2.26 20.21 13.14
CA LEU A 53 3.44 20.69 13.85
C LEU A 53 3.65 22.17 13.53
N GLY A 54 3.54 23.03 14.54
CA GLY A 54 3.57 24.48 14.34
C GLY A 54 2.43 24.92 13.43
N ASN A 55 2.76 25.68 12.38
CA ASN A 55 1.80 26.21 11.40
C ASN A 55 1.67 25.33 10.14
N LEU A 56 2.10 24.07 10.21
CA LEU A 56 2.04 23.13 9.09
C LEU A 56 1.20 21.90 9.46
N ILE A 57 0.37 21.48 8.50
CA ILE A 57 -0.36 20.21 8.50
C ILE A 57 0.31 19.27 7.48
N TYR A 58 0.54 18.02 7.87
CA TYR A 58 1.19 17.00 7.04
C TYR A 58 0.19 15.91 6.68
N LEU A 59 0.13 15.57 5.40
CA LEU A 59 -0.80 14.63 4.81
C LEU A 59 -0.01 13.54 4.09
N ALA A 60 -0.07 12.32 4.62
CA ALA A 60 0.38 11.13 3.89
C ALA A 60 -0.68 10.69 2.87
N SER A 61 -0.24 10.19 1.71
CA SER A 61 -1.14 9.66 0.68
C SER A 61 -0.70 8.27 0.23
N SER A 62 -1.62 7.32 0.34
CA SER A 62 -1.50 5.98 -0.26
C SER A 62 -1.70 6.00 -1.79
N ARG A 63 -2.18 7.11 -2.34
CA ARG A 63 -2.49 7.27 -3.77
C ARG A 63 -1.42 8.03 -4.54
N THR A 64 -0.83 9.06 -3.94
CA THR A 64 0.21 9.88 -4.57
C THR A 64 1.61 9.52 -4.09
N ASP A 65 1.76 8.45 -3.30
CA ASP A 65 3.03 7.86 -2.90
C ASP A 65 3.95 8.82 -2.12
N GLY A 66 3.39 9.65 -1.24
CA GLY A 66 4.19 10.69 -0.60
C GLY A 66 3.49 11.43 0.53
N VAL A 67 4.17 12.47 1.01
CA VAL A 67 3.71 13.39 2.05
C VAL A 67 3.69 14.81 1.51
N VAL A 68 2.60 15.53 1.79
CA VAL A 68 2.45 16.95 1.49
C VAL A 68 2.35 17.74 2.79
N ALA A 69 3.01 18.90 2.85
CA ALA A 69 2.81 19.87 3.92
C ALA A 69 2.00 21.07 3.41
N LEU A 70 0.95 21.41 4.15
CA LEU A 70 0.14 22.61 3.90
C LEU A 70 0.27 23.59 5.05
N ASP A 71 0.02 24.86 4.75
CA ASP A 71 -0.12 25.92 5.74
C ASP A 71 -1.44 25.77 6.53
N THR A 72 -1.40 25.89 7.85
CA THR A 72 -2.62 25.81 8.67
C THR A 72 -3.54 27.02 8.52
N GLU A 73 -3.00 28.20 8.18
CA GLU A 73 -3.79 29.42 7.99
C GLU A 73 -4.40 29.48 6.59
N THR A 74 -3.61 29.14 5.57
CA THR A 74 -4.03 29.35 4.18
C THR A 74 -4.53 28.09 3.48
N GLY A 75 -4.08 26.90 3.89
CA GLY A 75 -4.31 25.65 3.16
C GLY A 75 -3.43 25.50 1.91
N GLU A 76 -2.48 26.41 1.68
CA GLU A 76 -1.53 26.35 0.55
C GLU A 76 -0.48 25.27 0.78
N GLU A 77 -0.10 24.59 -0.31
CA GLU A 77 1.00 23.63 -0.26
C GLU A 77 2.33 24.37 -0.11
N LYS A 78 3.14 23.95 0.87
CA LYS A 78 4.48 24.49 1.12
C LYS A 78 5.56 23.60 0.52
N TRP A 79 5.39 22.29 0.63
CA TRP A 79 6.27 21.32 0.02
C TRP A 79 5.57 19.97 -0.14
N SER A 80 6.12 19.14 -1.03
CA SER A 80 5.74 17.75 -1.25
C SER A 80 6.98 16.88 -1.40
N PHE A 81 6.94 15.71 -0.75
CA PHE A 81 7.99 14.69 -0.78
C PHE A 81 7.40 13.38 -1.29
N PHE A 82 8.03 12.76 -2.28
CA PHE A 82 7.57 11.49 -2.84
C PHE A 82 8.51 10.34 -2.49
N THR A 83 7.91 9.15 -2.37
CA THR A 83 8.59 7.88 -2.14
C THR A 83 8.37 6.95 -3.34
N GLU A 84 8.84 5.71 -3.26
CA GLU A 84 8.66 4.72 -4.34
C GLU A 84 7.41 3.85 -4.16
N GLY A 85 6.60 4.14 -3.14
CA GLY A 85 5.39 3.38 -2.84
C GLY A 85 4.39 4.16 -1.99
N PRO A 86 3.21 3.58 -1.74
CA PRO A 86 2.20 4.20 -0.90
C PRO A 86 2.68 4.59 0.51
N VAL A 87 2.39 5.83 0.95
CA VAL A 87 2.56 6.25 2.35
C VAL A 87 1.18 6.16 3.02
N ARG A 88 0.94 5.09 3.77
CA ARG A 88 -0.42 4.71 4.20
C ARG A 88 -0.84 5.26 5.56
N PHE A 89 0.12 5.49 6.44
CA PHE A 89 -0.14 5.90 7.82
C PHE A 89 0.14 7.39 7.99
N ALA A 90 -0.59 8.00 8.92
CA ALA A 90 -0.28 9.34 9.41
C ALA A 90 1.21 9.44 9.80
N PRO A 91 1.91 10.52 9.38
CA PRO A 91 3.26 10.77 9.85
C PRO A 91 3.31 10.96 11.38
N ALA A 92 4.51 10.88 11.95
CA ALA A 92 4.79 11.33 13.31
C ALA A 92 5.74 12.55 13.26
N ALA A 93 5.60 13.47 14.20
CA ALA A 93 6.41 14.69 14.24
C ALA A 93 6.95 14.98 15.63
N TRP A 94 8.24 15.29 15.69
CA TRP A 94 8.98 15.65 16.89
C TRP A 94 10.06 16.69 16.54
N GLN A 95 10.09 17.77 17.31
CA GLN A 95 10.96 18.94 17.04
C GLN A 95 10.75 19.50 15.62
N ASP A 96 11.80 19.59 14.80
CA ASP A 96 11.78 20.10 13.43
C ASP A 96 11.70 18.98 12.38
N ARG A 97 11.22 17.79 12.76
CA ARG A 97 11.26 16.57 11.94
C ARG A 97 9.90 15.92 11.79
N VAL A 98 9.69 15.34 10.62
CA VAL A 98 8.53 14.51 10.29
C VAL A 98 9.03 13.13 9.83
N PHE A 99 8.44 12.08 10.39
CA PHE A 99 8.79 10.68 10.16
C PHE A 99 7.61 9.93 9.57
N PHE A 100 7.84 9.12 8.54
CA PHE A 100 6.78 8.34 7.91
C PHE A 100 7.33 7.09 7.23
N GLY A 101 6.55 6.01 7.25
CA GLY A 101 6.85 4.75 6.59
C GLY A 101 6.16 4.64 5.24
N SER A 102 6.84 4.00 4.29
CA SER A 102 6.30 3.70 2.96
C SER A 102 6.21 2.20 2.72
N ASP A 103 5.27 1.83 1.86
CA ASP A 103 5.18 0.48 1.29
C ASP A 103 6.42 0.11 0.46
N ASP A 104 7.33 1.05 0.15
CA ASP A 104 8.63 0.76 -0.48
C ASP A 104 9.68 0.12 0.46
N GLY A 105 9.32 -0.11 1.72
CA GLY A 105 10.16 -0.76 2.73
C GLY A 105 11.09 0.21 3.49
N HIS A 106 10.90 1.52 3.33
CA HIS A 106 11.69 2.53 4.04
C HIS A 106 10.87 3.33 5.05
N ILE A 107 11.57 3.79 6.09
CA ILE A 107 11.16 4.90 6.94
C ILE A 107 11.97 6.13 6.56
N TYR A 108 11.30 7.27 6.44
CA TYR A 108 11.87 8.54 6.04
C TYR A 108 11.84 9.53 7.20
N CYS A 109 12.85 10.39 7.27
CA CYS A 109 12.84 11.59 8.09
C CYS A 109 13.10 12.80 7.21
N VAL A 110 12.17 13.75 7.23
CA VAL A 110 12.29 15.01 6.49
C VAL A 110 12.23 16.19 7.45
N ARG A 111 12.86 17.31 7.05
CA ARG A 111 12.76 18.58 7.76
C ARG A 111 11.34 19.10 7.63
N ALA A 112 10.70 19.34 8.77
CA ALA A 112 9.31 19.77 8.88
C ALA A 112 8.98 21.00 8.01
N LYS A 113 9.89 21.99 7.97
CA LYS A 113 9.65 23.26 7.27
C LYS A 113 9.83 23.19 5.75
N SER A 114 10.70 22.32 5.24
CA SER A 114 11.11 22.34 3.82
C SER A 114 10.84 21.04 3.07
N GLY A 115 10.58 19.93 3.76
CA GLY A 115 10.48 18.60 3.16
C GLY A 115 11.84 18.01 2.74
N GLU A 116 12.94 18.68 3.09
CA GLU A 116 14.31 18.20 2.84
C GLU A 116 14.53 16.84 3.51
N LEU A 117 15.04 15.85 2.77
CA LEU A 117 15.41 14.55 3.31
C LEU A 117 16.59 14.70 4.27
N LEU A 118 16.39 14.35 5.55
CA LEU A 118 17.44 14.34 6.56
C LEU A 118 18.11 12.97 6.63
N TRP A 119 17.31 11.90 6.62
CA TRP A 119 17.78 10.53 6.51
C TRP A 119 16.67 9.61 5.99
N LYS A 120 17.06 8.46 5.43
CA LYS A 120 16.16 7.34 5.10
C LYS A 120 16.77 6.03 5.60
N PHE A 121 15.95 5.12 6.09
CA PHE A 121 16.39 3.81 6.58
C PHE A 121 15.58 2.69 5.89
N ARG A 122 16.29 1.73 5.30
CA ARG A 122 15.70 0.52 4.72
C ARG A 122 15.41 -0.47 5.85
N ALA A 123 14.12 -0.72 6.12
CA ALA A 123 13.69 -1.57 7.22
C ALA A 123 13.79 -3.07 6.93
N VAL A 124 14.25 -3.43 5.74
CA VAL A 124 14.00 -4.72 5.11
C VAL A 124 15.32 -5.36 4.63
N PRO A 125 15.40 -6.70 4.60
CA PRO A 125 16.66 -7.39 4.33
C PRO A 125 17.11 -7.31 2.87
N SER A 126 16.20 -7.12 1.91
CA SER A 126 16.51 -7.01 0.49
C SER A 126 15.61 -5.98 -0.21
N GLN A 127 15.89 -5.71 -1.49
CA GLN A 127 15.07 -4.81 -2.33
C GLN A 127 13.93 -5.54 -3.06
N ARG A 128 13.65 -6.80 -2.70
CA ARG A 128 12.64 -7.64 -3.33
C ARG A 128 11.28 -6.94 -3.36
N LYS A 129 10.76 -6.79 -4.57
CA LYS A 129 9.45 -6.21 -4.85
C LYS A 129 8.42 -7.29 -5.07
N VAL A 130 7.16 -6.97 -4.78
CA VAL A 130 5.98 -7.78 -5.08
C VAL A 130 4.84 -6.89 -5.53
N LEU A 131 3.89 -7.46 -6.27
CA LEU A 131 2.61 -6.81 -6.50
C LEU A 131 1.74 -6.97 -5.24
N GLY A 132 1.53 -5.87 -4.52
CA GLY A 132 0.72 -5.82 -3.32
C GLY A 132 -0.40 -4.80 -3.45
N ASN A 133 -1.65 -5.26 -3.35
CA ASN A 133 -2.84 -4.41 -3.49
C ASN A 133 -2.81 -3.57 -4.78
N GLY A 134 -2.36 -4.17 -5.89
CA GLY A 134 -2.29 -3.55 -7.22
C GLY A 134 -1.12 -2.58 -7.44
N ARG A 135 -0.15 -2.48 -6.51
CA ARG A 135 1.03 -1.61 -6.61
C ARG A 135 2.31 -2.41 -6.50
N MET A 136 3.38 -1.98 -7.17
CA MET A 136 4.71 -2.54 -6.95
C MET A 136 5.29 -2.01 -5.63
N ILE A 137 5.41 -2.87 -4.63
CA ILE A 137 5.82 -2.51 -3.26
C ILE A 137 6.96 -3.41 -2.78
N ALA A 138 7.60 -3.09 -1.66
CA ALA A 138 8.50 -4.04 -1.01
C ALA A 138 7.72 -5.24 -0.45
N LEU A 139 8.35 -6.42 -0.44
CA LEU A 139 7.81 -7.59 0.26
C LEU A 139 7.55 -7.32 1.76
N TRP A 140 8.33 -6.43 2.35
CA TRP A 140 8.19 -6.00 3.73
C TRP A 140 7.82 -4.51 3.81
N PRO A 141 6.57 -4.15 3.47
CA PRO A 141 6.16 -2.75 3.52
C PRO A 141 6.13 -2.25 4.97
N VAL A 142 6.37 -0.95 5.19
CA VAL A 142 6.23 -0.33 6.52
C VAL A 142 4.76 -0.08 6.82
N ARG A 143 4.07 -1.11 7.35
CA ARG A 143 2.64 -1.07 7.69
C ARG A 143 2.33 -1.07 9.19
N GLY A 144 3.36 -0.99 10.03
CA GLY A 144 3.23 -0.55 11.42
C GLY A 144 3.43 0.97 11.50
N GLY A 145 2.36 1.72 11.73
CA GLY A 145 2.38 3.18 11.77
C GLY A 145 3.45 3.75 12.71
N THR A 146 4.12 4.81 12.27
CA THR A 146 5.27 5.39 12.96
C THR A 146 4.87 6.13 14.24
N VAL A 147 5.66 5.97 15.31
CA VAL A 147 5.53 6.71 16.57
C VAL A 147 6.87 7.20 17.07
N VAL A 148 6.89 8.36 17.72
CA VAL A 148 8.10 8.98 18.26
C VAL A 148 7.94 9.19 19.76
N HIS A 149 8.92 8.74 20.53
CA HIS A 149 8.94 8.94 21.98
C HIS A 149 10.36 9.23 22.46
N LYS A 150 10.55 10.37 23.15
CA LYS A 150 11.84 10.80 23.72
C LYS A 150 13.00 10.72 22.71
N GLY A 151 12.77 11.23 21.50
CA GLY A 151 13.77 11.25 20.43
C GLY A 151 14.05 9.90 19.77
N LYS A 152 13.27 8.87 20.07
CA LYS A 152 13.34 7.55 19.42
C LYS A 152 12.12 7.31 18.54
N VAL A 153 12.33 6.69 17.38
CA VAL A 153 11.31 6.41 16.37
C VAL A 153 11.04 4.91 16.38
N TYR A 154 9.77 4.52 16.51
CA TYR A 154 9.34 3.13 16.49
C TYR A 154 8.37 2.91 15.34
N PHE A 155 8.51 1.77 14.67
CA PHE A 155 7.67 1.35 13.54
C PHE A 155 7.84 -0.16 13.32
N ALA A 156 7.04 -0.72 12.43
CA ALA A 156 7.21 -2.11 12.03
C ALA A 156 7.06 -2.31 10.52
N ALA A 157 7.81 -3.25 9.98
CA ALA A 157 7.84 -3.63 8.58
C ALA A 157 7.57 -5.13 8.42
N GLY A 158 6.94 -5.50 7.31
CA GLY A 158 6.52 -6.88 7.06
C GLY A 158 5.07 -7.14 7.44
N VAL A 159 4.40 -7.98 6.66
CA VAL A 159 2.99 -8.36 6.86
C VAL A 159 2.83 -9.86 7.11
N TRP A 160 3.71 -10.69 6.53
CA TRP A 160 3.67 -12.15 6.71
C TRP A 160 4.81 -12.60 7.61
N PRO A 161 4.51 -13.19 8.79
CA PRO A 161 5.55 -13.69 9.69
C PRO A 161 6.48 -14.71 9.01
N LEU A 162 5.96 -15.50 8.06
CA LEU A 162 6.73 -16.49 7.32
C LEU A 162 7.83 -15.87 6.43
N GLU A 163 7.57 -14.69 5.87
CA GLU A 163 8.56 -13.91 5.12
C GLU A 163 9.43 -13.07 6.07
N GLY A 164 9.03 -12.92 7.33
CA GLY A 164 9.69 -12.12 8.34
C GLY A 164 8.95 -10.82 8.66
N VAL A 165 9.04 -10.40 9.91
CA VAL A 165 8.48 -9.17 10.46
C VAL A 165 9.52 -8.50 11.34
N PHE A 166 9.70 -7.20 11.13
CA PHE A 166 10.75 -6.43 11.79
C PHE A 166 10.13 -5.27 12.55
N ILE A 167 10.32 -5.23 13.87
CA ILE A 167 9.91 -4.10 14.71
C ILE A 167 11.17 -3.36 15.14
N TYR A 168 11.20 -2.05 14.93
CA TYR A 168 12.39 -1.23 15.13
C TYR A 168 12.20 -0.17 16.20
N CYS A 169 13.32 0.18 16.83
CA CYS A 169 13.56 1.48 17.44
C CYS A 169 14.81 2.08 16.80
N LEU A 170 14.64 3.27 16.23
CA LEU A 170 15.74 4.07 15.68
C LEU A 170 15.97 5.31 16.55
N ASP A 171 17.18 5.82 16.50
CA ASP A 171 17.46 7.19 16.93
C ASP A 171 16.81 8.19 15.97
N GLY A 172 16.02 9.12 16.48
CA GLY A 172 15.25 10.05 15.66
C GLY A 172 16.08 11.14 14.98
N LEU A 173 17.29 11.41 15.46
CA LEU A 173 18.16 12.41 14.83
C LEU A 173 18.98 11.81 13.69
N THR A 174 19.51 10.60 13.90
CA THR A 174 20.48 9.96 13.01
C THR A 174 19.88 8.87 12.11
N GLY A 175 18.76 8.25 12.53
CA GLY A 175 18.20 7.07 11.87
C GLY A 175 18.93 5.76 12.23
N GLU A 176 19.89 5.79 13.15
CA GLU A 176 20.63 4.61 13.57
C GLU A 176 19.75 3.65 14.39
N VAL A 177 19.96 2.34 14.21
CA VAL A 177 19.22 1.30 14.92
C VAL A 177 19.64 1.29 16.39
N VAL A 178 18.69 1.50 17.30
CA VAL A 178 18.86 1.30 18.74
C VAL A 178 18.58 -0.15 19.10
N TRP A 179 17.47 -0.69 18.59
CA TRP A 179 17.17 -2.12 18.66
C TRP A 179 16.28 -2.54 17.49
N ARG A 180 16.32 -3.84 17.18
CA ARG A 180 15.45 -4.53 16.22
C ARG A 180 14.93 -5.81 16.87
N ASN A 181 13.64 -6.08 16.73
CA ASN A 181 13.04 -7.36 17.05
C ASN A 181 12.61 -8.05 15.75
N GLU A 182 13.16 -9.24 15.51
CA GLU A 182 12.75 -10.17 14.44
C GLU A 182 12.16 -11.49 15.00
N GLU A 183 12.30 -11.74 16.30
CA GLU A 183 11.78 -12.92 17.01
C GLU A 183 10.26 -13.01 16.95
N CYS A 184 9.57 -11.86 16.86
CA CYS A 184 8.12 -11.79 16.71
C CYS A 184 7.59 -12.42 15.40
N SER A 185 8.47 -12.79 14.47
CA SER A 185 8.13 -13.48 13.23
C SER A 185 7.90 -14.98 13.40
N TYR A 186 8.48 -15.58 14.45
CA TYR A 186 8.57 -17.04 14.61
C TYR A 186 8.09 -17.46 16.01
N LEU A 187 6.80 -17.33 16.24
CA LEU A 187 6.12 -17.80 17.43
C LEU A 187 5.50 -19.16 17.16
N TYR A 188 5.79 -20.15 18.00
CA TYR A 188 5.17 -21.46 17.92
C TYR A 188 3.94 -21.54 18.83
N GLY A 189 2.86 -22.12 18.34
CA GLY A 189 1.70 -22.40 19.16
C GLY A 189 0.52 -22.98 18.40
N THR A 190 -0.59 -23.15 19.12
CA THR A 190 -1.82 -23.69 18.56
C THR A 190 -2.60 -22.63 17.79
N GLN A 191 -2.83 -22.92 16.51
CA GLN A 191 -3.62 -22.16 15.56
C GLN A 191 -5.08 -22.66 15.52
N PRO A 192 -5.98 -22.02 14.73
CA PRO A 192 -7.30 -22.57 14.48
C PRO A 192 -7.28 -24.05 14.06
N HIS A 193 -8.31 -24.81 14.45
CA HIS A 193 -8.44 -26.26 14.22
C HIS A 193 -7.42 -27.14 14.96
N ALA A 194 -6.85 -26.65 16.07
CA ALA A 194 -5.88 -27.38 16.90
C ALA A 194 -4.59 -27.79 16.14
N ALA A 195 -4.28 -27.09 15.04
CA ALA A 195 -3.02 -27.26 14.34
C ALA A 195 -1.91 -26.55 15.11
N GLU A 196 -0.78 -27.21 15.35
CA GLU A 196 0.42 -26.55 15.84
C GLU A 196 1.24 -26.04 14.66
N ALA A 197 1.52 -24.75 14.63
CA ALA A 197 2.29 -24.15 13.55
C ALA A 197 3.06 -22.91 14.02
N LEU A 198 4.03 -22.53 13.21
CA LEU A 198 4.67 -21.22 13.32
C LEU A 198 3.68 -20.13 12.89
N GLY A 199 3.70 -19.03 13.61
CA GLY A 199 3.04 -17.78 13.26
C GLY A 199 3.81 -16.60 13.84
N GLY A 200 3.20 -15.44 13.92
CA GLY A 200 3.86 -14.28 14.50
C GLY A 200 2.98 -13.05 14.51
N VAL A 201 3.60 -11.94 14.90
CA VAL A 201 2.99 -10.60 14.88
C VAL A 201 2.80 -10.15 13.43
N THR A 202 1.63 -9.62 13.10
CA THR A 202 1.30 -9.08 11.78
C THR A 202 1.04 -7.58 11.89
N PRO A 203 2.08 -6.73 11.90
CA PRO A 203 1.95 -5.33 12.29
C PRO A 203 1.22 -4.52 11.22
N GLN A 204 -0.10 -4.43 11.38
CA GLN A 204 -1.01 -3.76 10.47
C GLN A 204 -1.85 -2.81 11.29
N GLY A 205 -1.40 -1.56 11.41
CA GLY A 205 -2.12 -0.54 12.18
C GLY A 205 -1.22 0.51 12.84
N TYR A 206 -1.86 1.45 13.53
CA TYR A 206 -1.17 2.54 14.21
C TYR A 206 -0.58 2.08 15.54
N LEU A 207 0.75 2.06 15.67
CA LEU A 207 1.43 1.72 16.93
C LEU A 207 1.08 2.75 18.02
N VAL A 208 1.21 2.32 19.28
CA VAL A 208 1.01 3.16 20.46
C VAL A 208 2.22 3.02 21.38
N VAL A 209 2.74 4.14 21.87
CA VAL A 209 3.66 4.14 23.02
C VAL A 209 2.89 4.56 24.27
N ALA A 210 2.86 3.70 25.27
CA ALA A 210 2.23 3.99 26.56
C ALA A 210 3.12 3.48 27.70
N GLY A 211 3.59 4.41 28.54
CA GLY A 211 4.55 4.09 29.59
C GLY A 211 5.82 3.46 29.03
N GLU A 212 6.13 2.24 29.46
CA GLU A 212 7.29 1.46 29.03
C GLU A 212 6.98 0.44 27.92
N GLU A 213 5.84 0.58 27.26
CA GLU A 213 5.37 -0.38 26.27
C GLU A 213 5.20 0.22 24.88
N LEU A 214 5.56 -0.58 23.90
CA LEU A 214 5.17 -0.41 22.51
C LEU A 214 4.05 -1.41 22.20
N ILE A 215 2.87 -0.89 21.84
CA ILE A 215 1.71 -1.69 21.47
C ILE A 215 1.59 -1.69 19.95
N VAL A 216 1.49 -2.88 19.36
CA VAL A 216 1.50 -3.11 17.92
C VAL A 216 0.17 -3.77 17.52
N PRO A 217 -0.76 -3.05 16.86
CA PRO A 217 -1.97 -3.64 16.31
C PRO A 217 -1.66 -4.73 15.27
N CYS A 218 -2.40 -5.83 15.30
CA CYS A 218 -2.05 -7.05 14.59
C CYS A 218 -3.10 -7.53 13.57
N GLY A 219 -3.97 -6.66 13.06
CA GLY A 219 -4.94 -7.04 12.01
C GLY A 219 -5.90 -8.16 12.44
N GLN A 220 -5.53 -9.43 12.23
CA GLN A 220 -6.33 -10.59 12.65
C GLN A 220 -6.20 -10.95 14.14
N ALA A 221 -5.11 -10.55 14.79
CA ALA A 221 -4.84 -10.85 16.20
C ALA A 221 -4.98 -9.61 17.09
N LEU A 222 -5.15 -9.85 18.40
CA LEU A 222 -5.07 -8.78 19.40
C LEU A 222 -3.68 -8.12 19.38
N PRO A 223 -3.56 -6.84 19.80
CA PRO A 223 -2.29 -6.14 19.74
C PRO A 223 -1.17 -6.84 20.53
N ALA A 224 0.02 -6.94 19.93
CA ALA A 224 1.23 -7.35 20.62
C ALA A 224 1.73 -6.23 21.54
N ARG A 225 2.35 -6.58 22.66
CA ARG A 225 2.97 -5.64 23.60
C ARG A 225 4.44 -5.96 23.74
N LEU A 226 5.30 -4.98 23.50
CA LEU A 226 6.74 -5.09 23.59
C LEU A 226 7.26 -4.12 24.64
N ASN A 227 8.37 -4.47 25.29
CA ASN A 227 9.10 -3.55 26.13
C ASN A 227 9.75 -2.46 25.26
N LEU A 228 9.41 -1.20 25.51
CA LEU A 228 9.83 -0.06 24.68
C LEU A 228 11.35 0.12 24.61
N LYS A 229 12.05 -0.15 25.73
CA LYS A 229 13.51 0.05 25.82
C LYS A 229 14.31 -1.05 25.12
N THR A 230 13.82 -2.28 25.16
CA THR A 230 14.59 -3.47 24.73
C THR A 230 14.04 -4.12 23.47
N GLY A 231 12.83 -3.79 23.06
CA GLY A 231 12.14 -4.47 21.96
C GLY A 231 11.68 -5.89 22.28
N LYS A 232 11.88 -6.39 23.50
CA LYS A 232 11.47 -7.77 23.86
C LYS A 232 9.96 -7.89 23.96
N LEU A 233 9.41 -8.97 23.41
CA LEU A 233 7.99 -9.28 23.49
C LEU A 233 7.57 -9.52 24.95
N ARG A 234 6.58 -8.76 25.43
CA ARG A 234 5.97 -8.95 26.76
C ARG A 234 4.77 -9.87 26.68
N SER A 235 3.91 -9.67 25.68
CA SER A 235 2.74 -10.52 25.47
C SER A 235 2.25 -10.42 24.03
N PHE A 236 1.97 -11.58 23.45
CA PHE A 236 1.18 -11.76 22.25
C PHE A 236 0.71 -13.20 22.24
N GLU A 237 -0.46 -13.45 21.67
CA GLU A 237 -0.97 -14.80 21.54
C GLU A 237 -1.47 -15.00 20.12
N LEU A 238 -1.10 -16.14 19.53
CA LEU A 238 -1.54 -16.51 18.19
C LEU A 238 -3.08 -16.65 18.13
N PRO A 239 -3.69 -16.36 16.96
CA PRO A 239 -5.09 -16.68 16.73
C PRO A 239 -5.35 -18.15 17.02
N ARG A 240 -6.46 -18.46 17.72
CA ARG A 240 -6.87 -19.84 18.03
C ARG A 240 -8.40 -19.94 18.02
N PRO A 241 -8.99 -21.16 17.92
CA PRO A 241 -10.44 -21.32 17.88
C PRO A 241 -11.12 -20.67 19.08
N GLY A 242 -12.25 -20.00 18.84
CA GLY A 242 -13.05 -19.34 19.89
C GLY A 242 -12.53 -17.99 20.37
N ARG A 243 -11.38 -17.50 19.84
CA ARG A 243 -10.88 -16.17 20.19
C ARG A 243 -11.52 -15.07 19.34
N GLN A 244 -11.66 -13.92 19.97
CA GLN A 244 -12.21 -12.70 19.41
C GLN A 244 -11.22 -12.08 18.39
N PRO A 245 -11.70 -11.47 17.29
CA PRO A 245 -10.84 -10.85 16.28
C PRO A 245 -10.03 -9.67 16.84
N GLY A 246 -8.99 -9.29 16.08
CA GLY A 246 -8.25 -8.04 16.21
C GLY A 246 -8.57 -7.01 15.12
N GLY A 247 -7.79 -5.93 15.08
CA GLY A 247 -7.87 -4.94 14.00
C GLY A 247 -6.69 -3.97 13.97
N TRP A 248 -6.81 -2.93 13.13
CA TRP A 248 -5.77 -1.92 12.91
C TRP A 248 -5.69 -0.82 13.97
N PHE A 249 -6.67 -0.74 14.88
CA PHE A 249 -6.80 0.33 15.86
C PHE A 249 -6.47 -0.15 17.28
N ALA A 250 -5.66 0.64 17.99
CA ALA A 250 -5.48 0.55 19.42
C ALA A 250 -5.33 1.95 20.05
N SER A 251 -5.81 2.08 21.27
CA SER A 251 -5.66 3.25 22.15
C SER A 251 -5.43 2.77 23.59
N VAL A 252 -5.10 3.69 24.50
CA VAL A 252 -4.90 3.40 25.92
C VAL A 252 -5.75 4.33 26.77
N GLU A 253 -6.52 3.77 27.70
CA GLU A 253 -7.32 4.54 28.64
C GLU A 253 -6.42 5.32 29.61
N ALA A 254 -6.55 6.64 29.66
CA ALA A 254 -5.69 7.53 30.44
C ALA A 254 -5.65 7.21 31.95
N ARG A 255 -6.76 6.71 32.53
CA ARG A 255 -6.85 6.45 33.98
C ARG A 255 -6.23 5.13 34.42
N ARG A 256 -6.42 4.06 33.64
CA ARG A 256 -6.06 2.68 34.03
C ARG A 256 -4.91 2.10 33.21
N GLY A 257 -4.51 2.76 32.13
CA GLY A 257 -3.49 2.25 31.21
C GLY A 257 -3.94 1.02 30.43
N LEU A 258 -5.25 0.74 30.38
CA LEU A 258 -5.80 -0.42 29.67
C LEU A 258 -5.82 -0.17 28.17
N VAL A 259 -5.44 -1.19 27.39
CA VAL A 259 -5.56 -1.14 25.93
C VAL A 259 -7.04 -1.21 25.55
N VAL A 260 -7.49 -0.21 24.80
CA VAL A 260 -8.86 -0.08 24.31
C VAL A 260 -8.87 -0.21 22.78
N MET A 261 -9.73 -1.10 22.29
CA MET A 261 -10.01 -1.32 20.88
C MET A 261 -11.41 -0.82 20.53
N ASP A 262 -11.67 -0.60 19.25
CA ASP A 262 -12.97 -0.17 18.75
C ASP A 262 -13.81 -1.38 18.33
N ALA A 263 -14.92 -1.64 19.02
CA ALA A 263 -15.75 -2.81 18.79
C ALA A 263 -16.44 -2.82 17.41
N THR A 264 -16.58 -1.66 16.75
CA THR A 264 -17.26 -1.55 15.44
C THR A 264 -16.39 -2.07 14.32
N ILE A 265 -15.07 -1.87 14.40
CA ILE A 265 -14.11 -2.39 13.42
C ILE A 265 -13.42 -3.64 13.91
N ASN A 266 -13.53 -4.02 15.18
CA ASN A 266 -13.00 -5.27 15.69
C ASN A 266 -14.04 -6.38 15.56
N ARG A 267 -14.42 -6.73 14.33
CA ARG A 267 -15.45 -7.75 14.04
C ARG A 267 -15.08 -8.54 12.79
N ASP A 268 -15.37 -9.83 12.79
CA ASP A 268 -15.07 -10.73 11.68
C ASP A 268 -16.34 -11.43 11.20
N LEU A 269 -16.57 -11.44 9.89
CA LEU A 269 -17.62 -12.26 9.29
C LEU A 269 -16.99 -13.58 8.86
N HIS A 270 -17.34 -14.66 9.55
CA HIS A 270 -16.88 -15.99 9.22
C HIS A 270 -18.07 -16.90 8.93
N GLU A 271 -18.24 -17.23 7.65
CA GLU A 271 -19.42 -17.89 7.11
C GLU A 271 -20.68 -17.03 7.35
N ASP A 272 -21.73 -17.60 7.95
CA ASP A 272 -22.98 -16.92 8.30
C ASP A 272 -22.94 -16.23 9.68
N LYS A 273 -21.78 -16.24 10.35
CA LYS A 273 -21.61 -15.77 11.74
C LYS A 273 -20.70 -14.56 11.83
N VAL A 274 -21.14 -13.56 12.59
CA VAL A 274 -20.32 -12.40 12.95
C VAL A 274 -19.70 -12.63 14.33
N TYR A 275 -18.38 -12.64 14.40
CA TYR A 275 -17.61 -12.70 15.63
C TYR A 275 -17.20 -11.29 16.04
N GLN A 276 -17.39 -10.95 17.31
CA GLN A 276 -17.06 -9.61 17.84
C GLN A 276 -15.86 -9.66 18.78
N GLY A 277 -14.93 -8.75 18.51
CA GLY A 277 -13.75 -8.38 19.27
C GLY A 277 -14.07 -7.80 20.65
N PRO A 278 -13.13 -7.81 21.61
CA PRO A 278 -13.26 -6.92 22.77
C PRO A 278 -13.07 -5.47 22.28
N GLY A 279 -13.77 -4.54 22.91
CA GLY A 279 -13.65 -3.13 22.60
C GLY A 279 -14.83 -2.31 23.10
N SER A 280 -14.71 -1.00 22.96
CA SER A 280 -15.80 -0.07 23.19
C SER A 280 -16.26 0.51 21.85
N PRO A 281 -17.58 0.69 21.63
CA PRO A 281 -18.07 1.27 20.39
C PRO A 281 -17.63 2.73 20.27
N GLU A 282 -17.36 3.16 19.04
CA GLU A 282 -17.14 4.57 18.67
C GLU A 282 -15.93 5.26 19.32
N VAL A 283 -15.00 4.52 19.93
CA VAL A 283 -13.76 5.09 20.52
C VAL A 283 -12.95 5.80 19.44
N ARG A 284 -12.88 5.25 18.23
CA ARG A 284 -12.16 5.89 17.13
C ARG A 284 -12.92 7.08 16.52
N SER A 285 -14.24 7.14 16.68
CA SER A 285 -15.11 8.12 16.00
C SER A 285 -15.70 9.16 16.95
N THR A 286 -15.10 9.30 18.13
CA THR A 286 -15.47 10.26 19.16
C THR A 286 -14.24 11.02 19.60
N ILE A 287 -14.40 12.32 19.86
CA ILE A 287 -13.38 13.15 20.50
C ILE A 287 -14.03 14.11 21.51
N THR A 288 -13.23 14.67 22.41
CA THR A 288 -13.69 15.69 23.36
C THR A 288 -12.96 17.00 23.10
N LEU A 289 -13.71 18.05 22.76
CA LEU A 289 -13.21 19.40 22.51
C LEU A 289 -13.85 20.36 23.52
N ASN A 290 -13.04 21.17 24.22
CA ASN A 290 -13.55 22.16 25.18
C ASN A 290 -14.57 21.58 26.19
N GLY A 291 -14.36 20.35 26.65
CA GLY A 291 -15.25 19.64 27.58
C GLY A 291 -16.52 19.06 26.96
N LYS A 292 -16.76 19.26 25.65
CA LYS A 292 -17.88 18.70 24.91
C LYS A 292 -17.43 17.51 24.07
N THR A 293 -18.18 16.42 24.13
CA THR A 293 -17.96 15.25 23.28
C THR A 293 -18.60 15.46 21.92
N HIS A 294 -17.83 15.19 20.86
CA HIS A 294 -18.24 15.25 19.46
C HIS A 294 -18.02 13.88 18.82
N ARG A 295 -19.06 13.34 18.18
CA ARG A 295 -19.01 12.13 17.37
C ARG A 295 -18.97 12.49 15.90
N PHE A 296 -18.35 11.64 15.08
CA PHE A 296 -18.29 11.83 13.63
C PHE A 296 -19.69 11.84 12.97
N SER A 297 -20.70 11.29 13.65
CA SER A 297 -22.10 11.30 13.26
C SER A 297 -22.85 12.61 13.57
N ASP A 298 -22.27 13.53 14.36
CA ASP A 298 -22.99 14.70 14.89
C ASP A 298 -23.31 15.78 13.85
N LYS A 299 -22.89 15.59 12.58
CA LYS A 299 -23.05 16.58 11.48
C LYS A 299 -22.60 17.99 11.88
N TRP A 300 -21.48 18.06 12.60
CA TRP A 300 -20.90 19.30 13.12
C TRP A 300 -19.44 19.45 12.69
N PRO A 301 -19.00 20.67 12.29
CA PRO A 301 -19.80 21.87 12.01
C PRO A 301 -20.76 21.69 10.83
N SER A 302 -21.78 22.58 10.74
CA SER A 302 -22.87 22.46 9.77
C SER A 302 -22.42 22.49 8.32
N GLU A 303 -21.25 23.06 8.06
CA GLU A 303 -20.60 23.23 6.76
C GLU A 303 -20.07 21.90 6.21
N VAL A 304 -19.79 20.92 7.08
CA VAL A 304 -19.35 19.58 6.69
C VAL A 304 -20.58 18.72 6.39
N LYS A 305 -20.91 18.60 5.10
CA LYS A 305 -22.13 17.90 4.65
C LYS A 305 -21.96 16.39 4.47
N ALA A 306 -20.75 15.93 4.20
CA ALA A 306 -20.48 14.50 4.03
C ALA A 306 -20.11 13.86 5.38
N PRO A 307 -20.22 12.52 5.50
CA PRO A 307 -19.78 11.83 6.71
C PRO A 307 -18.31 12.12 7.02
N VAL A 308 -17.99 12.34 8.30
CA VAL A 308 -16.63 12.61 8.76
C VAL A 308 -15.78 11.34 8.72
N HIS A 309 -14.55 11.45 8.22
CA HIS A 309 -13.53 10.41 8.30
C HIS A 309 -12.63 10.59 9.52
N THR A 310 -12.09 11.80 9.74
CA THR A 310 -11.31 12.15 10.93
C THR A 310 -11.52 13.62 11.30
N LEU A 311 -11.35 13.94 12.59
CA LEU A 311 -11.55 15.28 13.14
C LEU A 311 -10.58 15.50 14.30
N PHE A 312 -9.89 16.65 14.30
CA PHE A 312 -8.82 16.94 15.26
C PHE A 312 -8.60 18.44 15.45
N ALA A 313 -7.95 18.80 16.57
CA ALA A 313 -7.67 20.18 16.94
C ALA A 313 -6.17 20.43 17.15
N ALA A 314 -5.65 21.47 16.51
CA ALA A 314 -4.27 21.91 16.67
C ALA A 314 -4.08 23.34 16.14
N ASN A 315 -3.02 24.04 16.55
CA ASN A 315 -2.71 25.40 16.07
C ASN A 315 -3.90 26.37 16.24
N GLY A 316 -4.62 26.26 17.36
CA GLY A 316 -5.85 27.01 17.63
C GLY A 316 -6.98 26.82 16.60
N LYS A 317 -6.97 25.73 15.83
CA LYS A 317 -7.92 25.45 14.73
C LYS A 317 -8.51 24.05 14.84
N LEU A 318 -9.70 23.90 14.26
CA LEU A 318 -10.36 22.61 14.07
C LEU A 318 -10.17 22.17 12.61
N PHE A 319 -9.71 20.94 12.43
CA PHE A 319 -9.56 20.33 11.12
C PHE A 319 -10.45 19.11 10.99
N ILE A 320 -11.03 18.91 9.81
CA ILE A 320 -11.92 17.80 9.51
C ILE A 320 -11.57 17.26 8.14
N VAL A 321 -11.40 15.94 8.04
CA VAL A 321 -11.41 15.23 6.75
C VAL A 321 -12.72 14.48 6.64
N ASP A 322 -13.44 14.67 5.54
CA ASP A 322 -14.65 13.89 5.26
C ASP A 322 -14.35 12.64 4.41
N GLN A 323 -15.33 11.74 4.32
CA GLN A 323 -15.22 10.51 3.52
C GLN A 323 -15.18 10.74 2.00
N LYS A 324 -15.34 11.99 1.54
CA LYS A 324 -15.14 12.39 0.15
C LYS A 324 -13.74 13.01 -0.07
N ALA A 325 -12.83 12.83 0.89
CA ALA A 325 -11.46 13.35 0.86
C ALA A 325 -11.38 14.89 0.78
N ARG A 326 -12.30 15.60 1.46
CA ARG A 326 -12.20 17.05 1.62
C ARG A 326 -11.66 17.38 3.01
N LEU A 327 -10.60 18.17 3.06
CA LEU A 327 -9.99 18.71 4.27
C LEU A 327 -10.51 20.12 4.52
N TYR A 328 -11.15 20.31 5.66
CA TYR A 328 -11.70 21.58 6.13
C TYR A 328 -10.84 22.13 7.26
N CYS A 329 -10.70 23.45 7.30
CA CYS A 329 -10.10 24.16 8.42
C CYS A 329 -11.06 25.22 8.96
N PHE A 330 -11.27 25.21 10.27
CA PHE A 330 -12.05 26.19 10.99
C PHE A 330 -11.17 26.92 12.01
N GLY A 331 -11.33 28.24 12.08
CA GLY A 331 -10.54 29.13 12.92
C GLY A 331 -11.40 30.20 13.59
N PRO A 332 -10.81 31.04 14.46
CA PRO A 332 -11.54 32.00 15.27
C PRO A 332 -12.07 33.22 14.50
N LYS A 333 -11.51 33.53 13.33
CA LYS A 333 -11.85 34.74 12.56
C LYS A 333 -13.00 34.45 11.62
N GLN A 334 -14.05 35.26 11.65
CA GLN A 334 -15.07 35.25 10.60
C GLN A 334 -14.41 35.64 9.26
N VAL A 335 -14.71 34.88 8.20
CA VAL A 335 -14.23 35.13 6.83
C VAL A 335 -15.44 35.11 5.90
N ASP A 336 -15.61 36.14 5.09
CA ASP A 336 -16.76 36.25 4.16
C ASP A 336 -16.64 35.27 2.98
N SER A 337 -15.41 34.95 2.57
CA SER A 337 -15.12 34.05 1.45
C SER A 337 -13.98 33.08 1.81
N PRO A 338 -14.32 31.91 2.39
CA PRO A 338 -13.33 30.88 2.71
C PRO A 338 -12.58 30.41 1.45
N ARG A 339 -11.27 30.19 1.55
CA ARG A 339 -10.46 29.73 0.41
C ARG A 339 -10.88 28.33 0.00
N ARG A 340 -10.88 28.04 -1.31
CA ARG A 340 -11.23 26.73 -1.86
C ARG A 340 -10.16 26.25 -2.80
N TYR A 341 -9.66 25.04 -2.57
CA TYR A 341 -8.69 24.36 -3.41
C TYR A 341 -9.39 23.12 -3.99
N GLU A 342 -9.79 23.21 -5.24
CA GLU A 342 -10.43 22.10 -5.96
C GLU A 342 -9.36 21.17 -6.56
N LEU A 343 -9.73 19.91 -6.77
CA LEU A 343 -8.87 19.03 -7.54
C LEU A 343 -8.81 19.55 -8.98
N PRO A 344 -7.61 19.67 -9.58
CA PRO A 344 -7.51 19.99 -11.00
C PRO A 344 -8.31 18.97 -11.79
N ALA A 345 -9.17 19.43 -12.71
CA ALA A 345 -9.77 18.54 -13.68
C ALA A 345 -8.65 17.73 -14.36
N PRO A 346 -8.85 16.42 -14.64
CA PRO A 346 -7.88 15.65 -15.39
C PRO A 346 -7.56 16.41 -16.67
N LYS A 347 -6.36 17.02 -16.73
CA LYS A 347 -5.98 17.73 -17.95
C LYS A 347 -5.86 16.66 -19.01
N ALA A 348 -6.68 16.73 -20.05
CA ALA A 348 -6.38 16.04 -21.29
C ALA A 348 -4.93 16.44 -21.63
N GLY A 349 -4.04 15.44 -21.73
CA GLY A 349 -2.67 15.70 -22.12
C GLY A 349 -2.64 16.61 -23.33
N LYS A 350 -1.61 17.47 -23.45
CA LYS A 350 -1.32 18.02 -24.78
C LYS A 350 -1.29 16.85 -25.76
N ARG A 351 -1.76 17.04 -27.00
CA ARG A 351 -1.69 15.98 -28.02
C ARG A 351 -0.29 15.36 -27.95
N ASN A 352 -0.21 14.09 -27.55
CA ASN A 352 1.06 13.38 -27.47
C ASN A 352 1.81 13.57 -28.78
N ASN A 353 3.14 13.58 -28.70
CA ASN A 353 3.98 13.49 -29.88
C ASN A 353 3.41 12.39 -30.81
N THR A 354 2.98 12.78 -32.01
CA THR A 354 2.22 11.90 -32.90
C THR A 354 3.07 10.71 -33.37
N ALA A 355 4.39 10.86 -33.39
CA ALA A 355 5.32 9.77 -33.65
C ALA A 355 5.32 8.75 -32.50
N ILE A 356 5.49 9.19 -31.25
CA ILE A 356 5.43 8.31 -30.06
C ILE A 356 4.09 7.58 -29.99
N ALA A 357 2.97 8.30 -30.18
CA ALA A 357 1.64 7.69 -30.15
C ALA A 357 1.50 6.57 -31.19
N LYS A 358 2.06 6.75 -32.41
CA LYS A 358 2.11 5.70 -33.44
C LYS A 358 3.04 4.55 -33.05
N SER A 359 4.17 4.83 -32.42
CA SER A 359 5.10 3.79 -31.94
C SER A 359 4.47 2.92 -30.86
N VAL A 360 3.83 3.52 -29.85
CA VAL A 360 3.05 2.78 -28.83
C VAL A 360 1.96 1.94 -29.50
N LYS A 361 1.21 2.51 -30.46
CA LYS A 361 0.19 1.75 -31.20
C LYS A 361 0.75 0.50 -31.90
N ARG A 362 1.96 0.60 -32.48
CA ARG A 362 2.66 -0.54 -33.11
C ARG A 362 3.11 -1.55 -32.08
N ILE A 363 3.70 -1.11 -30.96
CA ILE A 363 4.12 -2.01 -29.86
C ILE A 363 2.93 -2.81 -29.34
N LEU A 364 1.77 -2.16 -29.19
CA LEU A 364 0.54 -2.80 -28.73
C LEU A 364 -0.05 -3.81 -29.75
N GLN A 365 0.44 -3.85 -31.00
CA GLN A 365 0.06 -4.89 -31.96
C GLN A 365 0.78 -6.22 -31.70
N PHE A 366 1.92 -6.20 -31.00
CA PHE A 366 2.72 -7.42 -30.74
C PHE A 366 2.13 -8.33 -29.65
N THR A 367 1.26 -7.79 -28.81
CA THR A 367 0.55 -8.52 -27.76
C THR A 367 -0.96 -8.44 -28.00
N PRO A 368 -1.74 -9.52 -27.77
CA PRO A 368 -3.20 -9.46 -27.78
C PRO A 368 -3.75 -8.83 -26.48
N VAL A 369 -2.94 -8.72 -25.44
CA VAL A 369 -3.34 -8.24 -24.13
C VAL A 369 -3.55 -6.72 -24.14
N ARG A 370 -4.59 -6.24 -23.46
CA ARG A 370 -4.95 -4.80 -23.37
C ARG A 370 -5.07 -4.29 -21.93
N GLU A 371 -4.82 -5.15 -20.96
CA GLU A 371 -4.86 -4.88 -19.52
C GLU A 371 -3.80 -5.68 -18.77
N GLY A 372 -3.50 -5.32 -17.52
CA GLY A 372 -2.41 -5.92 -16.73
C GLY A 372 -1.24 -4.96 -16.56
N PHE A 373 -0.02 -5.48 -16.48
CA PHE A 373 1.18 -4.68 -16.18
C PHE A 373 2.11 -4.55 -17.37
N VAL A 374 2.67 -3.36 -17.55
CA VAL A 374 3.78 -3.08 -18.48
C VAL A 374 4.99 -2.69 -17.67
N CYS A 375 6.11 -3.38 -17.83
CA CYS A 375 7.38 -2.96 -17.26
C CYS A 375 8.16 -2.14 -18.30
N ILE A 376 8.49 -0.90 -17.95
CA ILE A 376 9.27 0.02 -18.80
C ILE A 376 10.61 0.26 -18.12
N ARG A 377 11.71 0.01 -18.84
CA ARG A 377 13.07 0.14 -18.29
C ARG A 377 13.87 1.20 -19.01
N GLY A 378 14.49 2.09 -18.23
CA GLY A 378 15.35 3.17 -18.73
C GLY A 378 14.56 4.24 -19.47
N ILE A 379 13.42 4.68 -18.92
CA ILE A 379 12.53 5.65 -19.57
C ILE A 379 13.19 6.99 -19.92
N GLY A 380 14.29 7.34 -19.24
CA GLY A 380 15.10 8.52 -19.51
C GLY A 380 15.94 8.44 -20.79
N GLY A 381 16.16 7.24 -21.32
CA GLY A 381 16.86 7.02 -22.59
C GLY A 381 16.06 7.48 -23.82
N PHE A 382 14.74 7.58 -23.69
CA PHE A 382 13.80 7.86 -24.78
C PHE A 382 13.76 9.34 -25.17
N ASP A 383 14.85 9.88 -25.72
CA ASP A 383 14.97 11.25 -26.26
C ASP A 383 14.49 12.38 -25.30
N ALA A 384 14.53 12.14 -23.98
CA ALA A 384 13.94 13.00 -22.95
C ALA A 384 12.41 13.23 -23.06
N GLU A 385 11.68 12.39 -23.80
CA GLU A 385 10.22 12.42 -23.97
C GLU A 385 9.50 11.39 -23.06
N ALA A 386 10.11 11.03 -21.93
CA ALA A 386 9.58 10.08 -20.95
C ALA A 386 8.10 10.32 -20.60
N HIS A 387 7.71 11.58 -20.42
CA HIS A 387 6.33 11.96 -20.12
C HIS A 387 5.34 11.53 -21.21
N ASP A 388 5.70 11.76 -22.48
CA ASP A 388 4.82 11.53 -23.63
C ASP A 388 4.68 10.03 -23.92
N TRP A 389 5.73 9.23 -23.70
CA TRP A 389 5.66 7.77 -23.73
C TRP A 389 4.67 7.22 -22.70
N LEU A 390 4.82 7.61 -21.43
CA LEU A 390 3.91 7.15 -20.36
C LEU A 390 2.48 7.58 -20.63
N GLN A 391 2.28 8.82 -21.08
CA GLN A 391 0.96 9.32 -21.43
C GLN A 391 0.36 8.58 -22.63
N ALA A 392 1.16 8.22 -23.64
CA ALA A 392 0.70 7.44 -24.79
C ALA A 392 0.27 6.03 -24.41
N PHE A 393 1.00 5.35 -23.53
CA PHE A 393 0.58 4.05 -23.01
C PHE A 393 -0.74 4.15 -22.23
N GLN A 394 -0.87 5.12 -21.31
CA GLN A 394 -2.08 5.29 -20.49
C GLN A 394 -3.33 5.69 -21.29
N GLN A 395 -3.17 6.33 -22.46
CA GLN A 395 -4.29 6.72 -23.32
C GLN A 395 -4.75 5.62 -24.29
N GLN A 396 -3.87 4.68 -24.64
CA GLN A 396 -4.16 3.68 -25.68
C GLN A 396 -4.53 2.30 -25.14
N ALA A 397 -4.22 2.01 -23.88
CA ALA A 397 -4.52 0.73 -23.24
C ALA A 397 -4.73 0.88 -21.73
N ARG A 398 -5.31 -0.14 -21.10
CA ARG A 398 -5.65 -0.15 -19.67
C ARG A 398 -4.55 -0.85 -18.86
N PHE A 399 -3.31 -0.41 -19.05
CA PHE A 399 -2.17 -0.97 -18.33
C PHE A 399 -1.83 -0.19 -17.07
N HIS A 400 -1.36 -0.92 -16.07
CA HIS A 400 -0.56 -0.38 -14.98
C HIS A 400 0.90 -0.36 -15.42
N LEU A 401 1.54 0.82 -15.38
CA LEU A 401 2.92 0.98 -15.81
C LEU A 401 3.86 0.85 -14.61
N VAL A 402 4.82 -0.07 -14.67
CA VAL A 402 5.93 -0.19 -13.71
C VAL A 402 7.17 0.31 -14.40
N VAL A 403 7.60 1.52 -14.04
CA VAL A 403 8.67 2.23 -14.72
C VAL A 403 9.90 2.25 -13.82
N THR A 404 11.04 1.84 -14.38
CA THR A 404 12.34 1.81 -13.70
C THR A 404 13.32 2.74 -14.41
N ASP A 405 14.07 3.53 -13.64
CA ASP A 405 15.13 4.39 -14.16
C ASP A 405 16.18 4.69 -13.09
N SER A 406 17.43 4.97 -13.51
CA SER A 406 18.49 5.36 -12.57
C SER A 406 18.45 6.85 -12.21
N ASN A 407 17.79 7.68 -13.03
CA ASN A 407 17.73 9.13 -12.88
C ASN A 407 16.61 9.56 -11.90
N GLU A 408 16.98 9.74 -10.64
CA GLU A 408 16.06 10.21 -9.59
C GLU A 408 15.39 11.56 -9.91
N THR A 409 16.14 12.49 -10.53
CA THR A 409 15.60 13.81 -10.89
C THR A 409 14.47 13.69 -11.92
N LEU A 410 14.63 12.81 -12.92
CA LEU A 410 13.59 12.52 -13.89
C LEU A 410 12.37 11.88 -13.21
N LEU A 411 12.58 10.89 -12.33
CA LEU A 411 11.50 10.23 -11.61
C LEU A 411 10.73 11.23 -10.74
N ASP A 412 11.39 12.10 -9.98
CA ASP A 412 10.73 13.15 -9.18
C ASP A 412 9.93 14.13 -10.06
N GLN A 413 10.49 14.54 -11.20
CA GLN A 413 9.76 15.37 -12.16
C GLN A 413 8.48 14.68 -12.65
N LEU A 414 8.54 13.38 -12.97
CA LEU A 414 7.39 12.58 -13.38
C LEU A 414 6.37 12.40 -12.24
N ARG A 415 6.81 12.21 -11.00
CA ARG A 415 5.94 12.14 -9.81
C ARG A 415 5.12 13.43 -9.63
N ARG A 416 5.68 14.58 -10.01
CA ARG A 416 5.02 15.90 -9.95
C ARG A 416 4.09 16.20 -11.14
N ARG A 417 4.05 15.36 -12.18
CA ARG A 417 3.20 15.59 -13.37
C ARG A 417 1.74 15.19 -13.10
N GLN A 418 0.87 16.19 -12.97
CA GLN A 418 -0.57 16.00 -12.79
C GLN A 418 -1.29 15.35 -13.99
N SER A 419 -0.69 15.38 -15.19
CA SER A 419 -1.25 14.78 -16.41
C SER A 419 -1.05 13.26 -16.50
N LEU A 420 -0.25 12.66 -15.61
CA LEU A 420 -0.09 11.22 -15.52
C LEU A 420 -1.09 10.63 -14.53
N ASN A 421 -1.73 9.53 -14.91
CA ASN A 421 -2.62 8.82 -14.01
C ASN A 421 -1.80 8.01 -12.99
N ARG A 422 -1.70 8.52 -11.76
CA ARG A 422 -0.98 7.89 -10.65
C ARG A 422 -1.58 6.56 -10.18
N ASP A 423 -2.85 6.32 -10.47
CA ASP A 423 -3.51 5.08 -10.07
C ASP A 423 -3.02 3.85 -10.87
N HIS A 424 -2.32 4.09 -11.98
CA HIS A 424 -1.81 3.08 -12.90
C HIS A 424 -0.33 3.30 -13.25
N LEU A 425 0.46 3.79 -12.29
CA LEU A 425 1.86 4.14 -12.51
C LEU A 425 2.70 3.99 -11.23
N ASP A 426 3.69 3.11 -11.28
CA ASP A 426 4.78 3.03 -10.32
C ASP A 426 6.08 3.56 -10.94
N LEU A 427 6.80 4.40 -10.20
CA LEU A 427 8.07 5.02 -10.61
C LEU A 427 9.15 4.64 -9.59
N LEU A 428 10.03 3.74 -9.99
CA LEU A 428 11.01 3.09 -9.12
C LEU A 428 12.42 3.46 -9.55
N LYS A 429 13.28 3.84 -8.61
CA LYS A 429 14.70 4.02 -8.90
C LYS A 429 15.35 2.65 -9.06
N ASP A 430 16.05 2.46 -10.16
CA ASP A 430 16.80 1.23 -10.42
C ASP A 430 18.22 1.57 -10.89
N GLU A 431 19.21 1.26 -10.05
CA GLU A 431 20.62 1.40 -10.39
C GLU A 431 21.10 0.11 -11.05
N ASN A 432 21.22 0.11 -12.38
CA ASN A 432 21.77 -1.01 -13.16
C ASN A 432 21.03 -2.35 -13.03
N GLY A 433 19.71 -2.37 -12.80
CA GLY A 433 18.97 -3.64 -12.64
C GLY A 433 19.08 -4.23 -11.24
N SER A 434 19.44 -3.42 -10.24
CA SER A 434 19.52 -3.82 -8.82
C SER A 434 18.17 -4.19 -8.20
N LEU A 435 17.05 -3.77 -8.80
CA LEU A 435 15.71 -4.10 -8.31
C LEU A 435 15.34 -5.56 -8.63
N ASP A 436 15.14 -6.34 -7.57
CA ASP A 436 14.55 -7.68 -7.64
C ASP A 436 13.02 -7.56 -7.84
N LEU A 437 12.62 -7.43 -9.11
CA LEU A 437 11.23 -7.36 -9.52
C LEU A 437 10.57 -8.76 -9.49
N PRO A 438 9.27 -8.86 -9.14
CA PRO A 438 8.61 -10.15 -9.06
C PRO A 438 8.64 -10.84 -10.43
N PRO A 439 8.82 -12.17 -10.51
CA PRO A 439 8.70 -12.87 -11.77
C PRO A 439 7.24 -12.87 -12.25
N TYR A 440 7.05 -13.07 -13.55
CA TYR A 440 5.76 -13.40 -14.17
C TYR A 440 4.63 -12.35 -14.06
N PHE A 441 4.93 -11.09 -13.74
CA PHE A 441 3.91 -10.05 -13.58
C PHE A 441 3.61 -9.24 -14.84
N ALA A 442 4.58 -9.12 -15.76
CA ALA A 442 4.50 -8.20 -16.88
C ALA A 442 3.88 -8.86 -18.12
N SER A 443 2.75 -8.32 -18.59
CA SER A 443 2.17 -8.68 -19.89
C SER A 443 3.05 -8.18 -21.04
N LEU A 444 3.71 -7.04 -20.83
CA LEU A 444 4.62 -6.41 -21.77
C LEU A 444 5.86 -5.88 -21.04
N ILE A 445 7.05 -6.15 -21.59
CA ILE A 445 8.28 -5.44 -21.21
C ILE A 445 8.70 -4.56 -22.37
N PHE A 446 9.13 -3.35 -22.06
CA PHE A 446 9.54 -2.35 -23.04
C PHE A 446 10.84 -1.66 -22.62
N SER A 447 11.84 -1.65 -23.50
CA SER A 447 13.10 -0.94 -23.28
C SER A 447 13.84 -0.62 -24.59
N GLU A 448 14.73 0.36 -24.56
CA GLU A 448 15.69 0.68 -25.63
C GLU A 448 17.05 0.00 -25.42
N THR A 449 17.18 -0.82 -24.40
CA THR A 449 18.41 -1.56 -24.09
C THR A 449 18.16 -3.07 -24.11
N PRO A 450 19.17 -3.89 -24.43
CA PRO A 450 19.03 -5.34 -24.38
C PRO A 450 18.62 -5.82 -22.98
N PRO A 451 17.67 -6.76 -22.86
CA PRO A 451 17.28 -7.32 -21.57
C PRO A 451 18.36 -8.29 -21.04
N THR A 452 18.31 -8.52 -19.73
CA THR A 452 18.96 -9.68 -19.11
C THR A 452 17.93 -10.80 -18.95
N LEU A 453 18.37 -12.02 -18.61
CA LEU A 453 17.45 -13.14 -18.34
C LEU A 453 16.52 -12.83 -17.15
N GLU A 454 17.03 -12.16 -16.12
CA GLU A 454 16.23 -11.71 -14.97
C GLU A 454 15.11 -10.74 -15.38
N HIS A 455 15.40 -9.80 -16.28
CA HIS A 455 14.37 -8.95 -16.85
C HIS A 455 13.32 -9.75 -17.61
N LEU A 456 13.73 -10.72 -18.43
CA LEU A 456 12.78 -11.58 -19.15
C LEU A 456 11.98 -12.50 -18.21
N ASN A 457 12.50 -12.82 -17.02
CA ASN A 457 11.76 -13.58 -16.01
C ASN A 457 10.53 -12.85 -15.48
N CYS A 458 10.49 -11.51 -15.59
CA CYS A 458 9.30 -10.73 -15.27
C CYS A 458 8.15 -10.95 -16.26
N LEU A 459 8.40 -11.43 -17.49
CA LEU A 459 7.34 -11.68 -18.47
C LEU A 459 6.40 -12.77 -17.98
N ARG A 460 5.09 -12.53 -18.09
CA ARG A 460 4.08 -13.54 -17.82
C ARG A 460 4.30 -14.77 -18.72
N PRO A 461 4.34 -15.99 -18.17
CA PRO A 461 4.18 -17.20 -18.97
C PRO A 461 2.84 -17.17 -19.69
N TYR A 462 2.77 -17.79 -20.87
CA TYR A 462 1.58 -17.73 -21.74
C TYR A 462 1.30 -16.29 -22.22
N ASP A 463 1.90 -15.93 -23.36
CA ASP A 463 1.67 -14.68 -24.13
C ASP A 463 2.31 -13.39 -23.59
N GLY A 464 3.23 -13.47 -22.63
CA GLY A 464 4.08 -12.33 -22.27
C GLY A 464 4.96 -11.90 -23.44
N VAL A 465 5.04 -10.59 -23.70
CA VAL A 465 5.82 -10.04 -24.82
C VAL A 465 6.88 -9.05 -24.32
N GLY A 466 8.13 -9.21 -24.77
CA GLY A 466 9.19 -8.22 -24.62
C GLY A 466 9.45 -7.49 -25.94
N CYS A 467 9.49 -6.16 -25.93
CA CYS A 467 9.73 -5.32 -27.10
C CYS A 467 10.95 -4.44 -26.88
N PHE A 468 11.99 -4.62 -27.69
CA PHE A 468 13.28 -3.97 -27.51
C PHE A 468 13.74 -3.23 -28.78
N SER A 469 14.08 -1.95 -28.64
CA SER A 469 14.65 -1.14 -29.72
C SER A 469 16.17 -1.24 -29.68
N ILE A 470 16.70 -2.35 -30.20
CA ILE A 470 18.15 -2.68 -30.15
C ILE A 470 18.71 -2.92 -31.56
N SER A 471 20.04 -2.82 -31.69
CA SER A 471 20.74 -3.03 -32.96
C SER A 471 20.63 -4.49 -33.45
N GLU A 472 20.90 -4.71 -34.74
CA GLU A 472 20.92 -6.07 -35.32
C GLU A 472 21.97 -6.97 -34.67
N ILE A 473 23.12 -6.41 -34.28
CA ILE A 473 24.18 -7.16 -33.60
C ILE A 473 23.70 -7.64 -32.22
N GLU A 474 23.04 -6.77 -31.47
CA GLU A 474 22.48 -7.12 -30.16
C GLU A 474 21.31 -8.11 -30.29
N HIS A 475 20.48 -7.95 -31.32
CA HIS A 475 19.42 -8.90 -31.66
C HIS A 475 19.97 -10.32 -31.86
N GLU A 476 20.96 -10.48 -32.73
CA GLU A 476 21.54 -11.80 -33.03
C GLU A 476 22.22 -12.42 -31.81
N LYS A 477 22.90 -11.60 -31.00
CA LYS A 477 23.49 -12.04 -29.74
C LYS A 477 22.45 -12.57 -28.76
N LEU A 478 21.36 -11.82 -28.57
CA LEU A 478 20.26 -12.17 -27.67
C LEU A 478 19.51 -13.43 -28.17
N ARG A 479 19.24 -13.50 -29.47
CA ARG A 479 18.61 -14.66 -30.12
C ARG A 479 19.43 -15.92 -29.88
N THR A 480 20.73 -15.88 -30.17
CA THR A 480 21.66 -17.00 -29.95
C THR A 480 21.69 -17.43 -28.48
N GLN A 481 21.73 -16.46 -27.56
CA GLN A 481 21.74 -16.74 -26.12
C GLN A 481 20.46 -17.45 -25.65
N LEU A 482 19.29 -17.00 -26.10
CA LEU A 482 18.01 -17.58 -25.69
C LEU A 482 17.71 -18.92 -26.38
N GLU A 483 18.11 -19.08 -27.65
CA GLU A 483 18.01 -20.36 -28.37
C GLU A 483 18.89 -21.45 -27.74
N ALA A 484 20.01 -21.08 -27.12
CA ALA A 484 20.85 -22.01 -26.36
C ALA A 484 20.20 -22.50 -25.05
N SER A 485 19.11 -21.87 -24.60
CA SER A 485 18.36 -22.22 -23.38
C SER A 485 16.88 -22.45 -23.69
N PRO A 486 16.52 -23.44 -24.53
CA PRO A 486 15.14 -23.63 -25.01
C PRO A 486 14.15 -23.95 -23.88
N SER A 487 14.64 -24.43 -22.73
CA SER A 487 13.85 -24.66 -21.51
C SER A 487 13.27 -23.38 -20.87
N GLU A 488 13.62 -22.20 -21.34
CA GLU A 488 13.03 -20.96 -20.83
C GLU A 488 11.77 -20.53 -21.62
N GLY A 489 11.47 -21.21 -22.74
CA GLY A 489 10.25 -21.00 -23.51
C GLY A 489 10.18 -19.66 -24.23
N PHE A 490 11.32 -19.05 -24.56
CA PHE A 490 11.39 -17.78 -25.28
C PHE A 490 11.50 -17.99 -26.80
N ALA A 491 10.66 -17.30 -27.57
CA ALA A 491 10.80 -17.17 -29.01
C ALA A 491 11.21 -15.73 -29.35
N VAL A 492 12.26 -15.57 -30.15
CA VAL A 492 12.84 -14.26 -30.52
C VAL A 492 12.61 -14.01 -32.00
N THR A 493 12.01 -12.88 -32.35
CA THR A 493 11.77 -12.46 -33.74
C THR A 493 12.17 -11.01 -33.95
N ARG A 494 12.36 -10.63 -35.22
CA ARG A 494 12.57 -9.25 -35.66
C ARG A 494 11.31 -8.78 -36.39
N GLU A 495 10.63 -7.77 -35.87
CA GLU A 495 9.36 -7.28 -36.41
C GLU A 495 9.34 -5.76 -36.47
N ASN A 496 9.23 -5.18 -37.67
CA ASN A 496 9.14 -3.73 -37.89
C ASN A 496 10.26 -2.92 -37.19
N GLY A 497 11.49 -3.45 -37.17
CA GLY A 497 12.64 -2.83 -36.52
C GLY A 497 12.77 -3.07 -35.01
N TRP A 498 11.82 -3.82 -34.42
CA TRP A 498 11.86 -4.22 -33.02
C TRP A 498 12.36 -5.65 -32.87
N THR A 499 13.15 -5.90 -31.83
CA THR A 499 13.33 -7.26 -31.31
C THR A 499 12.12 -7.59 -30.44
N VAL A 500 11.38 -8.62 -30.84
CA VAL A 500 10.19 -9.10 -30.13
C VAL A 500 10.49 -10.45 -29.52
N ILE A 501 10.31 -10.57 -28.20
CA ILE A 501 10.45 -11.82 -27.46
C ILE A 501 9.07 -12.24 -26.98
N ARG A 502 8.65 -13.47 -27.29
CA ARG A 502 7.40 -14.06 -26.79
C ARG A 502 7.71 -15.16 -25.80
N ARG A 503 7.04 -15.13 -24.65
CA ARG A 503 7.16 -16.16 -23.61
C ARG A 503 6.03 -17.18 -23.74
N GLY A 504 6.40 -18.43 -23.97
CA GLY A 504 5.49 -19.57 -23.96
C GLY A 504 5.17 -20.07 -22.56
N ALA A 505 4.64 -21.29 -22.49
CA ALA A 505 4.49 -22.02 -21.23
C ALA A 505 5.87 -22.31 -20.61
N LEU A 506 5.94 -22.32 -19.27
CA LEU A 506 7.13 -22.81 -18.58
C LEU A 506 7.22 -24.33 -18.71
N PRO A 507 8.40 -24.94 -18.90
CA PRO A 507 8.51 -26.39 -18.90
C PRO A 507 8.07 -27.00 -17.58
N GLY A 508 7.35 -28.12 -17.68
CA GLY A 508 6.74 -28.83 -16.56
C GLY A 508 5.45 -28.18 -16.03
N ALA A 509 5.08 -26.99 -16.52
CA ALA A 509 3.80 -26.37 -16.14
C ALA A 509 2.63 -27.08 -16.81
N ALA A 510 1.53 -27.26 -16.08
CA ALA A 510 0.34 -27.92 -16.59
C ALA A 510 -0.95 -27.23 -16.16
N ASN A 511 -1.97 -27.32 -17.01
CA ASN A 511 -3.30 -26.87 -16.67
C ASN A 511 -3.91 -27.75 -15.57
N TYR A 512 -4.48 -27.13 -14.54
CA TYR A 512 -5.18 -27.79 -13.46
C TYR A 512 -6.68 -27.50 -13.56
N ARG A 513 -7.50 -28.53 -13.75
CA ARG A 513 -8.96 -28.38 -13.91
C ARG A 513 -9.75 -28.98 -12.74
N GLY A 514 -9.13 -29.03 -11.56
CA GLY A 514 -9.66 -29.68 -10.36
C GLY A 514 -9.09 -31.07 -10.12
N GLY A 515 -9.35 -31.63 -8.93
CA GLY A 515 -8.81 -32.91 -8.47
C GLY A 515 -8.11 -32.80 -7.11
N TRP A 516 -7.41 -33.86 -6.70
CA TRP A 516 -6.51 -33.84 -5.53
C TRP A 516 -5.04 -34.00 -5.94
N SER A 517 -4.76 -34.07 -7.24
CA SER A 517 -3.43 -34.21 -7.82
C SER A 517 -3.31 -33.29 -9.03
N SER A 518 -2.10 -32.79 -9.25
CA SER A 518 -1.74 -32.00 -10.44
C SER A 518 -0.55 -32.68 -11.12
N PRO A 519 -0.52 -32.77 -12.45
CA PRO A 519 0.67 -33.20 -13.19
C PRO A 519 1.73 -32.08 -13.33
N ASP A 520 1.50 -30.90 -12.72
CA ASP A 520 2.44 -29.79 -12.75
C ASP A 520 3.70 -30.13 -11.93
N GLU A 521 4.85 -30.22 -12.60
CA GLU A 521 6.13 -30.59 -12.00
C GLU A 521 6.82 -29.40 -11.30
N ARG A 522 6.31 -28.18 -11.48
CA ARG A 522 6.93 -26.97 -10.93
C ARG A 522 6.46 -26.65 -9.52
N VAL A 523 5.30 -27.17 -9.10
CA VAL A 523 4.79 -26.99 -7.74
C VAL A 523 5.63 -27.81 -6.77
N ARG A 524 6.53 -27.13 -6.06
CA ARG A 524 7.44 -27.74 -5.08
C ARG A 524 7.58 -26.85 -3.85
N ALA A 525 7.68 -27.46 -2.69
CA ALA A 525 7.97 -26.73 -1.45
C ALA A 525 9.45 -26.31 -1.38
N PRO A 526 9.78 -25.22 -0.66
CA PRO A 526 8.87 -24.30 0.02
C PRO A 526 8.18 -23.33 -0.95
N VAL A 527 6.93 -23.00 -0.64
CA VAL A 527 6.13 -21.98 -1.34
C VAL A 527 6.40 -20.58 -0.77
N GLY A 528 6.27 -19.54 -1.59
CA GLY A 528 6.52 -18.13 -1.24
C GLY A 528 5.49 -17.16 -1.82
N VAL A 529 5.47 -15.92 -1.30
CA VAL A 529 4.55 -14.88 -1.80
C VAL A 529 5.02 -14.34 -3.14
N LEU A 530 4.20 -14.48 -4.18
CA LEU A 530 4.45 -13.89 -5.51
C LEU A 530 3.78 -12.50 -5.66
N TRP A 531 2.50 -12.43 -5.30
CA TRP A 531 1.69 -11.21 -5.24
C TRP A 531 0.52 -11.43 -4.28
N PHE A 532 -0.15 -10.36 -3.82
CA PHE A 532 -1.30 -10.48 -2.93
C PHE A 532 -2.31 -9.34 -3.08
N ASP A 533 -3.59 -9.67 -2.89
CA ASP A 533 -4.73 -8.77 -2.79
C ASP A 533 -5.83 -9.44 -1.94
N ASP A 534 -6.65 -8.67 -1.23
CA ASP A 534 -7.75 -9.21 -0.40
C ASP A 534 -9.05 -9.42 -1.19
N ALA A 535 -9.07 -9.05 -2.47
CA ALA A 535 -10.21 -9.28 -3.36
C ALA A 535 -10.54 -10.77 -3.60
N LEU A 536 -9.59 -11.69 -3.35
CA LEU A 536 -9.70 -13.11 -3.66
C LEU A 536 -9.97 -14.01 -2.44
N GLY A 537 -10.11 -13.45 -1.24
CA GLY A 537 -10.07 -14.17 0.04
C GLY A 537 -11.26 -15.10 0.38
N HIS A 538 -12.03 -15.62 -0.58
CA HIS A 538 -13.34 -16.23 -0.29
C HIS A 538 -13.52 -17.69 -0.78
N PHE A 539 -12.44 -18.46 -0.90
CA PHE A 539 -12.50 -19.85 -1.43
C PHE A 539 -12.88 -20.93 -0.40
N LYS A 540 -13.10 -20.58 0.87
CA LYS A 540 -13.42 -21.60 1.89
C LYS A 540 -14.70 -22.36 1.49
N ARG A 541 -14.54 -23.64 1.15
CA ARG A 541 -15.57 -24.55 0.61
C ARG A 541 -16.08 -24.19 -0.82
N SER A 542 -15.43 -23.29 -1.57
CA SER A 542 -15.80 -23.02 -2.98
C SER A 542 -15.45 -24.21 -3.88
N PRO A 543 -15.97 -24.30 -5.11
CA PRO A 543 -15.34 -25.15 -6.12
C PRO A 543 -13.83 -24.89 -6.16
N GLN A 544 -13.05 -25.94 -6.37
CA GLN A 544 -11.61 -25.80 -6.53
C GLN A 544 -11.33 -24.84 -7.70
N PRO A 545 -10.35 -23.93 -7.57
CA PRO A 545 -9.97 -23.08 -8.68
C PRO A 545 -9.42 -23.93 -9.83
N TRP A 546 -9.58 -23.43 -11.05
CA TRP A 546 -8.90 -23.96 -12.22
C TRP A 546 -7.72 -23.08 -12.56
N PHE A 547 -6.66 -23.66 -13.12
CA PHE A 547 -5.54 -22.97 -13.69
C PHE A 547 -5.45 -23.38 -15.16
N VAL A 548 -5.72 -22.44 -16.05
CA VAL A 548 -5.72 -22.67 -17.50
C VAL A 548 -4.85 -21.60 -18.14
N ASP A 549 -3.76 -22.04 -18.76
CA ASP A 549 -2.79 -21.21 -19.48
C ASP A 549 -2.30 -20.03 -18.63
N GLY A 550 -1.94 -20.34 -17.38
CA GLY A 550 -1.44 -19.37 -16.41
C GLY A 550 -2.50 -18.43 -15.82
N VAL A 551 -3.80 -18.69 -16.01
CA VAL A 551 -4.90 -17.94 -15.42
C VAL A 551 -5.60 -18.80 -14.37
N MET A 552 -5.68 -18.30 -13.13
CA MET A 552 -6.55 -18.85 -12.10
C MET A 552 -7.99 -18.41 -12.34
N VAL A 553 -8.89 -19.36 -12.53
CA VAL A 553 -10.34 -19.16 -12.60
C VAL A 553 -10.94 -19.66 -11.30
N SER A 554 -11.62 -18.77 -10.59
CA SER A 554 -12.15 -19.08 -9.27
C SER A 554 -13.56 -18.55 -9.09
N TYR A 555 -14.34 -19.17 -8.21
CA TYR A 555 -15.75 -18.80 -7.97
C TYR A 555 -15.94 -18.39 -6.50
N PRO A 556 -16.01 -17.08 -6.21
CA PRO A 556 -16.37 -16.60 -4.89
C PRO A 556 -17.80 -16.99 -4.52
N LYS A 557 -18.14 -16.84 -3.25
CA LYS A 557 -19.46 -17.15 -2.72
C LYS A 557 -20.15 -15.91 -2.19
N ASP A 558 -21.47 -15.91 -2.30
CA ASP A 558 -22.32 -15.04 -1.50
C ASP A 558 -22.60 -15.70 -0.14
N TRP A 559 -22.00 -15.17 0.92
CA TRP A 559 -22.22 -15.62 2.30
C TRP A 559 -23.46 -14.97 2.95
N MET A 560 -24.04 -13.95 2.32
CA MET A 560 -25.11 -13.13 2.90
C MET A 560 -26.51 -13.67 2.54
N GLU A 561 -26.61 -14.55 1.55
CA GLU A 561 -27.89 -15.14 1.13
C GLU A 561 -28.30 -16.27 2.10
N LYS A 562 -29.28 -15.98 2.98
CA LYS A 562 -29.85 -16.97 3.92
C LYS A 562 -30.63 -18.04 3.14
N HIS A 563 -30.02 -19.19 2.90
CA HIS A 563 -30.74 -20.33 2.31
C HIS A 563 -31.47 -21.16 3.37
N ARG A 564 -32.68 -21.62 3.01
CA ARG A 564 -33.47 -22.57 3.81
C ARG A 564 -32.73 -23.90 3.88
N ALA A 565 -32.61 -24.46 5.08
CA ALA A 565 -32.01 -25.76 5.33
C ALA A 565 -32.62 -26.84 4.40
N ASN A 566 -31.78 -27.64 3.73
CA ASN A 566 -32.07 -28.94 3.08
C ASN A 566 -31.82 -29.11 1.57
N LYS A 567 -31.01 -28.28 0.88
CA LYS A 567 -30.41 -28.65 -0.43
C LYS A 567 -28.93 -28.20 -0.52
N LYS A 568 -28.01 -29.05 -0.99
CA LYS A 568 -26.55 -28.75 -1.15
C LYS A 568 -26.29 -27.79 -2.34
N PRO A 569 -25.12 -27.09 -2.39
CA PRO A 569 -24.32 -26.55 -1.28
C PRO A 569 -24.88 -25.18 -0.85
N PRO A 570 -24.74 -24.77 0.42
CA PRO A 570 -25.59 -23.76 1.06
C PRO A 570 -25.27 -22.30 0.71
N TYR A 571 -24.74 -22.00 -0.49
CA TYR A 571 -24.34 -20.67 -0.91
C TYR A 571 -24.41 -20.52 -2.43
N ARG A 572 -24.86 -19.35 -2.88
CA ARG A 572 -24.78 -18.95 -4.29
C ARG A 572 -23.32 -18.65 -4.66
N LEU A 573 -22.89 -19.12 -5.83
CA LEU A 573 -21.61 -18.71 -6.41
C LEU A 573 -21.78 -17.37 -7.12
N LEU A 574 -20.80 -16.48 -6.92
CA LEU A 574 -20.67 -15.24 -7.66
C LEU A 574 -20.03 -15.52 -9.03
N PRO A 575 -20.10 -14.56 -9.99
CA PRO A 575 -19.40 -14.67 -11.27
C PRO A 575 -17.91 -15.02 -11.08
N PRO A 576 -17.32 -15.75 -12.04
CA PRO A 576 -15.92 -16.15 -11.93
C PRO A 576 -15.01 -14.93 -11.81
N VAL A 577 -14.00 -15.05 -10.95
CA VAL A 577 -12.91 -14.10 -10.82
C VAL A 577 -11.67 -14.72 -11.45
N PHE A 578 -11.09 -13.97 -12.39
CA PHE A 578 -9.84 -14.30 -13.04
C PHE A 578 -8.71 -13.62 -12.29
N SER A 579 -7.64 -14.35 -12.04
CA SER A 579 -6.45 -13.80 -11.41
C SER A 579 -5.24 -14.53 -11.94
N ASP A 580 -4.09 -13.87 -11.84
CA ASP A 580 -2.82 -14.56 -12.08
C ASP A 580 -2.57 -15.58 -10.96
N VAL A 581 -1.56 -16.43 -11.07
CA VAL A 581 -1.42 -17.59 -10.18
C VAL A 581 -1.01 -17.17 -8.76
N TYR A 582 -1.75 -17.62 -7.74
CA TYR A 582 -1.37 -17.50 -6.33
C TYR A 582 -0.48 -18.68 -5.91
N THR A 583 0.51 -18.36 -5.08
CA THR A 583 1.65 -19.15 -4.57
C THR A 583 2.73 -19.51 -5.58
N GLY A 584 3.92 -18.94 -5.37
CA GLY A 584 5.18 -19.61 -5.69
C GLY A 584 5.52 -20.60 -4.60
#